data_AF-A0A0K2RL29-F1
#
_entry.id   AF-A0A0K2RL29-F1
#
_cell.length_a   1.000
_cell.length_b   1.000
_cell.length_c   1.000
_cell.angle_alpha   90.00
_cell.angle_beta   90.00
_cell.angle_gamma   90.00
#
_symmetry.space_group_name_H-M   'P 1'
#
loop_
_entity.id
_entity.type
_entity.pdbx_description
1 polymer ?
#
loop_
_entity_poly.entity_id
_entity_poly.type
_entity_poly.pdbx_seq_one_letter_code
_entity_poly.pdbx_strand_id
1 'polypeptide(L)' 'MPAPWCEAHHIEYWSRGGVTSAANGTLLCGHHHHLIHKEDWHIQVQAGVPWFIPPPHIDPHRKPRRNHYFQI' A
#
# COMPACT_ATOMS: atom_id res chain seq x y z
N MET A 1 -5.26 5.57 -11.71
CA MET A 1 -6.42 4.86 -11.12
C MET A 1 -7.32 5.91 -10.48
N PRO A 2 -8.59 6.04 -10.91
CA PRO A 2 -9.54 6.95 -10.26
C PRO A 2 -9.91 6.47 -8.86
N ALA A 3 -10.14 7.40 -7.92
CA ALA A 3 -10.54 7.08 -6.55
C ALA A 3 -11.78 6.16 -6.42
N PRO A 4 -12.82 6.27 -7.27
CA PRO A 4 -13.99 5.38 -7.19
C PRO A 4 -13.72 3.90 -7.47
N TRP A 5 -12.56 3.55 -8.03
CA TRP A 5 -12.17 2.16 -8.31
C TRP A 5 -11.13 1.64 -7.30
N CYS A 6 -10.91 2.39 -6.23
CA CYS A 6 -10.02 2.00 -5.17
C CYS A 6 -10.80 1.45 -3.96
N GLU A 7 -10.16 0.51 -3.29
CA GLU A 7 -10.54 -0.05 -2.01
C GLU A 7 -9.62 0.53 -0.94
N ALA A 8 -10.15 0.73 0.26
CA ALA A 8 -9.36 1.09 1.43
C ALA A 8 -8.63 -0.14 1.97
N HIS A 9 -7.33 -0.02 2.16
CA HIS A 9 -6.46 -1.06 2.67
C HIS A 9 -5.75 -0.57 3.94
N HIS A 10 -5.79 -1.38 5.01
CA HIS A 10 -5.05 -1.09 6.23
C HIS A 10 -3.55 -1.34 6.07
N ILE A 11 -2.71 -0.37 6.41
CA ILE A 11 -1.24 -0.48 6.37
C ILE A 11 -0.76 -1.50 7.40
N GLU A 12 -1.13 -1.31 8.66
CA GLU A 12 -1.12 -2.35 9.68
C GLU A 12 -2.44 -3.11 9.60
N TYR A 13 -2.39 -4.38 9.24
CA TYR A 13 -3.59 -5.18 9.02
C TYR A 13 -4.52 -5.20 10.24
N TRP A 14 -5.82 -5.05 9.97
CA TRP A 14 -6.85 -5.16 11.00
C TRP A 14 -6.77 -6.48 11.78
N SER A 15 -6.53 -7.60 11.09
CA SER A 15 -6.37 -8.92 11.71
C SER A 15 -5.16 -9.04 12.65
N ARG A 16 -4.23 -8.08 12.60
CA ARG A 16 -3.06 -7.97 13.47
C ARG A 16 -3.20 -6.85 14.52
N GLY A 17 -4.41 -6.30 14.69
CA GLY A 17 -4.71 -5.25 15.66
C GLY A 17 -4.65 -3.82 15.10
N GLY A 18 -4.44 -3.65 13.80
CA GLY A 18 -4.38 -2.33 13.17
C GLY A 18 -5.69 -1.56 13.29
N VAL A 19 -5.59 -0.29 13.67
CA VAL A 19 -6.76 0.59 13.88
C VAL A 19 -7.39 1.02 12.56
N THR A 20 -8.71 1.14 12.53
CA THR A 20 -9.41 1.77 11.39
C THR A 20 -9.28 3.28 11.51
N SER A 21 -8.39 3.87 10.72
CA SER A 21 -8.20 5.32 10.63
C SER A 21 -7.64 5.71 9.26
N ALA A 22 -7.78 6.97 8.87
CA ALA A 22 -7.15 7.49 7.66
C ALA A 22 -5.61 7.45 7.74
N ALA A 23 -5.04 7.53 8.94
CA ALA A 23 -3.59 7.43 9.16
C ALA A 23 -3.05 6.01 8.94
N ASN A 24 -3.88 4.99 9.15
CA ASN A 24 -3.55 3.57 8.89
C ASN A 24 -4.14 3.07 7.56
N GLY A 25 -4.61 3.97 6.69
CA GLY A 25 -5.28 3.60 5.43
C GLY A 25 -4.49 4.01 4.19
N THR A 26 -4.59 3.21 3.14
CA THR A 26 -4.20 3.60 1.78
C THR A 26 -5.22 3.12 0.75
N LEU A 27 -5.19 3.67 -0.45
CA LEU A 27 -6.11 3.33 -1.53
C LEU A 27 -5.43 2.50 -2.62
N LEU A 28 -6.00 1.35 -2.95
CA LEU A 28 -5.50 0.41 -3.95
C LEU A 28 -6.62 -0.05 -4.87
N CYS A 29 -6.33 -0.38 -6.13
CA CYS A 29 -7.30 -1.12 -6.92
C CYS A 29 -7.45 -2.55 -6.38
N GLY A 30 -8.60 -3.20 -6.64
CA GLY A 30 -8.85 -4.56 -6.15
C GLY A 30 -7.75 -5.56 -6.51
N HIS A 31 -7.13 -5.47 -7.69
CA HIS A 31 -5.99 -6.32 -8.04
C HIS A 31 -4.80 -6.17 -7.08
N HIS A 32 -4.34 -4.93 -6.85
CA HIS A 32 -3.20 -4.69 -5.96
C HIS A 32 -3.55 -4.87 -4.49
N HIS A 33 -4.80 -4.67 -4.08
CA HIS A 33 -5.26 -4.98 -2.74
C HIS A 33 -5.05 -6.48 -2.44
N HIS A 34 -5.51 -7.37 -3.32
CA HIS A 34 -5.29 -8.81 -3.15
C HIS A 34 -3.81 -9.21 -3.27
N LEU A 35 -3.06 -8.57 -4.16
CA LEU A 35 -1.63 -8.85 -4.32
C LEU A 35 -0.85 -8.59 -3.03
N ILE A 36 -1.11 -7.46 -2.37
CA ILE A 36 -0.44 -7.09 -1.12
C ILE A 36 -0.80 -8.05 0.02
N HIS A 37 -2.03 -8.57 0.08
CA HIS A 37 -2.38 -9.60 1.06
C HIS A 37 -1.72 -10.96 0.79
N LYS A 38 -1.47 -11.27 -0.48
CA LYS A 38 -0.93 -12.57 -0.90
C LYS A 38 0.58 -12.66 -0.77
N GLU A 39 1.28 -11.54 -0.95
CA GLU A 39 2.73 -11.48 -1.05
C GLU A 39 3.35 -10.60 0.04
N ASP A 40 4.68 -10.63 0.16
CA ASP A 40 5.43 -9.88 1.19
C ASP A 40 5.64 -8.39 0.80
N TRP A 41 4.55 -7.70 0.45
CA TRP A 41 4.58 -6.26 0.23
C TRP A 41 4.50 -5.52 1.56
N HIS A 42 5.37 -4.55 1.76
CA HIS A 42 5.30 -3.64 2.90
C HIS A 42 4.87 -2.24 2.46
N ILE A 43 4.16 -1.54 3.33
CA ILE A 43 3.73 -0.17 3.09
C ILE A 43 4.33 0.72 4.18
N GLN A 44 4.99 1.80 3.77
CA GLN A 44 5.51 2.82 4.67
C GLN A 44 4.90 4.16 4.30
N VAL A 45 4.56 4.97 5.31
CA VAL A 45 4.06 6.33 5.09
C VAL A 45 5.18 7.31 5.37
N GLN A 46 5.52 8.15 4.39
CA GLN A 46 6.51 9.21 4.53
C GLN A 46 5.83 10.53 4.20
N ALA A 47 5.78 11.45 5.17
CA ALA A 47 5.10 12.75 5.02
C ALA A 47 3.65 12.63 4.47
N GLY A 48 2.88 11.65 4.96
CA GLY A 48 1.50 11.39 4.51
C GLY A 48 1.38 10.65 3.18
N VAL A 49 2.49 10.29 2.54
CA VAL A 49 2.50 9.57 1.27
C VAL A 49 2.81 8.08 1.49
N PRO A 50 1.98 7.16 0.99
CA PRO A 50 2.28 5.73 1.01
C PRO A 50 3.36 5.36 -0.03
N TRP A 51 4.35 4.60 0.42
CA TRP A 51 5.40 3.97 -0.36
C TRP A 51 5.28 2.46 -0.24
N PHE A 52 5.32 1.78 -1.38
CA PHE A 52 5.15 0.34 -1.51
C PHE A 52 6.49 -0.32 -1.73
N ILE A 53 6.86 -1.20 -0.81
CA ILE A 53 8.11 -1.94 -0.83
C ILE A 53 7.81 -3.33 -1.35
N PRO A 54 8.37 -3.72 -2.51
CA PRO A 54 8.11 -5.02 -3.10
C PRO A 54 8.74 -6.16 -2.27
N PRO A 55 8.24 -7.40 -2.44
CA PRO A 55 8.90 -8.59 -1.96
C PRO A 55 10.24 -8.82 -2.70
N PRO A 56 11.22 -9.52 -2.08
CA PRO A 56 12.57 -9.70 -2.65
C PRO A 56 12.62 -10.38 -4.03
N HIS A 57 11.61 -11.18 -4.38
CA HIS A 57 11.54 -11.85 -5.67
C HIS A 57 11.10 -10.92 -6.82
N ILE A 58 10.50 -9.76 -6.50
CA ILE A 58 10.18 -8.70 -7.46
C ILE A 58 11.33 -7.70 -7.55
N ASP A 59 11.91 -7.31 -6.41
CA ASP A 59 13.13 -6.50 -6.34
C ASP A 59 13.99 -6.94 -5.16
N PRO A 60 15.16 -7.57 -5.39
CA PRO A 60 16.07 -7.99 -4.33
C PRO A 60 16.53 -6.86 -3.42
N HIS A 61 16.54 -5.61 -3.92
CA HIS A 61 16.92 -4.44 -3.14
C HIS A 61 15.74 -3.82 -2.37
N ARG A 62 14.52 -4.35 -2.56
CA ARG A 62 13.29 -3.86 -1.93
C ARG A 62 13.13 -2.33 -2.03
N LYS A 63 13.44 -1.75 -3.20
CA LYS A 63 13.39 -0.29 -3.37
C LYS A 63 11.94 0.19 -3.24
N PRO A 64 11.65 1.18 -2.38
CA PRO A 64 10.31 1.74 -2.26
C PRO A 64 9.82 2.33 -3.58
N ARG A 65 8.56 2.08 -3.92
CA ARG A 65 7.89 2.55 -5.15
C ARG A 65 6.63 3.32 -4.78
N ARG A 66 6.26 4.32 -5.59
CA ARG A 66 4.98 5.02 -5.47
C ARG A 66 4.40 5.34 -6.84
N ASN A 67 3.12 5.65 -6.88
CA ASN A 67 2.53 6.24 -8.06
C ASN A 67 3.09 7.67 -8.24
N HIS A 68 3.62 7.96 -9.43
CA HIS A 68 4.17 9.26 -9.83
C HIS A 68 3.18 10.12 -10.62
N TYR A 69 1.96 9.63 -10.90
CA TYR A 69 0.99 10.34 -11.74
C TYR A 69 0.37 11.56 -11.03
N PHE A 70 0.06 11.44 -9.73
CA PHE A 70 -0.41 12.56 -8.92
C PHE A 70 0.75 13.04 -8.06
N GLN A 71 1.53 14.00 -8.59
CA GLN A 71 2.53 14.73 -7.83
C GLN A 71 1.88 16.04 -7.39
N ILE A 72 1.81 16.24 -6.08
CA ILE A 72 1.51 17.53 -5.46
C ILE A 72 2.86 18.13 -5.07
#